data_AF-A0A1S7S8U7-F1
#
_entry.id   AF-A0A1S7S8U7-F1
#
_cell.length_a   1.000
_cell.length_b   1.000
_cell.length_c   1.000
_cell.angle_alpha   90.00
_cell.angle_beta   90.00
_cell.angle_gamma   90.00
#
_symmetry.space_group_name_H-M   'P 1'
#
loop_
_entity.id
_entity.type
_entity.pdbx_description
1 polymer ?
#
loop_
_entity_poly.entity_id
_entity_poly.type
_entity_poly.pdbx_seq_one_letter_code
_entity_poly.pdbx_strand_id
1 'polypeptide(L)'
;MASSFVIGLRNIKPGRILSFDEKAALIWGELMAQGKASGRPRSALDTIVAAIAQSNGCIVVTDNERDFHGVEIINPLRQTAI
;
A
#
# COMPACT_ATOMS: atom_id res chain seq x y z
N MET A 1 -14.29 -11.62 -16.33
CA MET A 1 -13.44 -10.43 -16.53
C MET A 1 -14.30 -9.19 -16.42
N ALA A 2 -14.26 -8.51 -15.28
CA ALA A 2 -14.68 -7.12 -15.12
C ALA A 2 -14.01 -6.61 -13.84
N SER A 3 -13.01 -5.74 -13.98
CA SER A 3 -12.33 -5.07 -12.86
C SER A 3 -13.32 -4.22 -12.08
N SER A 4 -13.73 -4.67 -10.89
CA SER A 4 -14.63 -3.92 -10.00
C SER A 4 -13.94 -2.80 -9.21
N PHE A 5 -12.66 -2.51 -9.47
CA PHE A 5 -11.90 -1.58 -8.64
C PHE A 5 -12.22 -0.08 -8.86
N VAL A 6 -13.03 0.28 -9.87
CA VAL A 6 -13.25 1.70 -10.24
C VAL A 6 -14.57 2.28 -9.69
N ILE A 7 -15.48 1.45 -9.16
CA ILE A 7 -16.82 1.92 -8.74
C ILE A 7 -16.78 2.74 -7.43
N GLY A 8 -15.71 2.61 -6.61
CA GLY A 8 -15.61 3.24 -5.28
C GLY A 8 -15.19 4.72 -5.24
N LEU A 9 -14.61 5.26 -6.32
CA LEU A 9 -14.01 6.61 -6.32
C LEU A 9 -15.03 7.76 -6.49
N ARG A 10 -16.30 7.45 -6.72
CA ARG A 10 -17.31 8.44 -7.14
C ARG A 10 -17.77 9.42 -6.07
N ASN A 11 -17.41 9.23 -4.80
CA ASN A 11 -17.88 10.08 -3.68
C ASN A 11 -16.80 10.31 -2.59
N ILE A 12 -15.53 10.39 -2.95
CA ILE A 12 -14.48 10.65 -1.96
C ILE A 12 -14.60 12.10 -1.48
N LYS A 13 -14.80 12.29 -0.17
CA LYS A 13 -14.82 13.61 0.44
C LYS A 13 -13.41 14.22 0.48
N PRO A 14 -13.28 15.55 0.36
CA PRO A 14 -12.01 16.24 0.64
C PRO A 14 -11.41 15.79 1.98
N GLY A 15 -10.08 15.63 2.03
CA GLY A 15 -9.37 15.14 3.21
C GLY A 15 -9.37 13.61 3.37
N ARG A 16 -9.83 12.84 2.37
CA ARG A 16 -9.76 11.37 2.35
C ARG A 16 -8.83 10.81 1.27
N ILE A 17 -8.15 11.69 0.52
CA ILE A 17 -7.14 11.33 -0.48
C ILE A 17 -5.78 11.78 0.06
N LEU A 18 -4.87 10.83 0.23
CA LEU A 18 -3.49 11.10 0.65
C LEU A 18 -2.62 11.24 -0.60
N SER A 19 -1.83 12.31 -0.65
CA SER A 19 -0.88 12.56 -1.73
C SER A 19 0.40 11.74 -1.53
N PHE A 20 1.10 11.45 -2.63
CA PHE A 20 2.49 11.03 -2.58
C PHE A 20 3.38 12.28 -2.48
N ASP A 21 3.68 12.69 -1.25
CA ASP A 21 4.51 13.85 -0.94
C ASP A 21 5.99 13.47 -0.75
N GLU A 22 6.85 14.44 -0.41
CA GLU A 22 8.29 14.22 -0.21
C GLU A 22 8.58 13.18 0.87
N LYS A 23 7.84 13.19 1.97
CA LYS A 23 8.00 12.21 3.06
C LYS A 23 7.70 10.79 2.57
N ALA A 24 6.60 10.62 1.82
CA ALA A 24 6.29 9.35 1.20
C ALA A 24 7.34 8.94 0.15
N ALA A 25 7.89 9.89 -0.61
CA ALA A 25 8.91 9.62 -1.62
C ALA A 25 10.22 9.09 -1.04
N LEU A 26 10.67 9.64 0.09
CA LEU A 26 11.85 9.15 0.80
C LEU A 26 11.66 7.71 1.30
N ILE A 27 10.53 7.45 1.98
CA ILE A 27 10.18 6.11 2.47
C ILE A 27 10.07 5.11 1.32
N TRP A 28 9.47 5.51 0.19
CA TRP A 28 9.39 4.67 -1.01
C TRP A 28 10.79 4.26 -1.51
N GLY A 29 11.73 5.20 -1.58
CA GLY A 29 13.10 4.93 -1.98
C GLY A 29 13.80 3.93 -1.04
N GLU A 30 13.61 4.09 0.26
CA GLU A 30 14.13 3.16 1.27
C GLU A 30 13.54 1.76 1.11
N LEU A 31 12.22 1.63 0.97
CA LEU A 31 11.55 0.35 0.75
C LEU A 31 12.02 -0.33 -0.54
N MET A 32 12.19 0.42 -1.63
CA MET A 32 12.71 -0.12 -2.88
C MET A 32 14.16 -0.63 -2.73
N ALA A 33 15.02 0.16 -2.07
CA ALA A 33 16.40 -0.22 -1.80
C ALA A 33 16.50 -1.47 -0.92
N GLN A 34 15.71 -1.55 0.15
CA GLN A 34 15.65 -2.71 1.03
C GLN A 34 15.17 -3.97 0.31
N GLY A 35 14.19 -3.85 -0.60
CA GLY A 35 13.67 -4.97 -1.37
C GLY A 35 14.73 -5.53 -2.30
N LYS A 36 15.44 -4.64 -2.99
CA LYS A 36 16.58 -5.01 -3.83
C LYS A 36 17.70 -5.67 -3.01
N ALA A 37 18.07 -5.08 -1.87
CA ALA A 37 19.14 -5.59 -1.02
C ALA A 37 18.83 -6.97 -0.40
N SER A 38 17.55 -7.24 -0.10
CA SER A 38 17.09 -8.52 0.45
C SER A 38 16.80 -9.59 -0.61
N GLY A 39 17.04 -9.31 -1.90
CA GLY A 39 16.73 -10.23 -2.99
C GLY A 39 15.23 -10.44 -3.21
N ARG A 40 14.39 -9.52 -2.70
CA ARG A 40 12.93 -9.53 -2.85
C ARG A 40 12.45 -8.20 -3.43
N PRO A 41 12.63 -7.97 -4.74
CA PRO A 41 12.17 -6.75 -5.39
C PRO A 41 10.66 -6.57 -5.18
N ARG A 42 10.25 -5.33 -4.89
CA ARG A 42 8.84 -4.96 -4.70
C ARG A 42 8.29 -4.33 -5.97
N SER A 43 6.97 -4.40 -6.15
CA SER A 43 6.27 -3.59 -7.14
C SER A 43 6.44 -2.10 -6.84
N ALA A 44 6.91 -1.33 -7.82
CA ALA A 44 7.15 0.10 -7.63
C ALA A 44 5.85 0.86 -7.27
N LEU A 45 4.71 0.45 -7.85
CA LEU A 45 3.40 1.08 -7.62
C LEU A 45 2.83 0.70 -6.26
N ASP A 46 2.87 -0.57 -5.87
CA ASP A 46 2.38 -1.00 -4.55
C ASP A 46 3.24 -0.40 -3.43
N THR A 47 4.54 -0.21 -3.68
CA THR A 47 5.43 0.45 -2.72
C THR A 47 5.07 1.91 -2.52
N ILE A 48 4.48 2.60 -3.50
CA ILE A 48 3.97 3.97 -3.31
C ILE A 48 2.84 3.96 -2.27
N VAL A 49 1.92 3.00 -2.35
CA VAL A 49 0.82 2.83 -1.39
C VAL A 49 1.38 2.53 0.01
N ALA A 50 2.35 1.62 0.12
CA ALA A 50 3.02 1.32 1.37
C ALA A 50 3.69 2.56 1.99
N ALA A 51 4.38 3.35 1.17
CA ALA A 51 5.09 4.54 1.64
C ALA A 51 4.14 5.64 2.09
N ILE A 52 3.03 5.86 1.40
CA ILE A 52 1.96 6.78 1.83
C ILE A 52 1.37 6.31 3.16
N ALA A 53 1.09 5.02 3.31
CA ALA A 53 0.55 4.48 4.55
C ALA A 53 1.52 4.69 5.72
N GLN A 54 2.80 4.34 5.55
CA GLN A 54 3.81 4.51 6.58
C GLN A 54 4.08 5.98 6.92
N SER A 55 4.09 6.88 5.93
CA SER A 55 4.29 8.32 6.17
C SER A 55 3.15 8.94 7.00
N ASN A 56 1.96 8.35 6.93
CA ASN A 56 0.74 8.79 7.62
C ASN A 56 0.34 7.90 8.82
N GLY A 57 1.15 6.91 9.21
CA GLY A 57 0.84 6.00 10.33
C GLY A 57 -0.42 5.16 10.10
N CYS A 58 -0.70 4.80 8.85
CA CYS A 58 -1.85 4.00 8.44
C CYS A 58 -1.45 2.55 8.16
N ILE A 59 -2.43 1.65 8.21
CA ILE A 59 -2.30 0.23 7.82
C ILE A 59 -2.86 0.04 6.41
N VAL A 60 -2.16 -0.72 5.57
CA VAL A 60 -2.66 -1.04 4.21
C VAL A 60 -3.67 -2.17 4.28
N VAL A 61 -4.85 -1.97 3.70
CA VAL A 61 -5.84 -3.04 3.50
C VAL A 61 -5.68 -3.61 2.10
N THR A 62 -5.26 -4.86 1.98
CA THR A 62 -4.97 -5.50 0.68
C THR A 62 -5.04 -7.02 0.78
N ASP A 63 -5.50 -7.68 -0.29
CA ASP A 63 -5.36 -9.14 -0.46
C ASP A 63 -4.03 -9.54 -1.13
N ASN A 64 -3.29 -8.58 -1.69
CA ASN A 64 -1.99 -8.79 -2.34
C ASN A 64 -0.83 -8.72 -1.34
N GLU A 65 -0.76 -9.66 -0.40
CA GLU A 65 0.24 -9.62 0.67
C GLU A 65 1.69 -9.74 0.18
N ARG A 66 1.89 -10.38 -0.97
CA ARG A 66 3.22 -10.64 -1.57
C ARG A 66 4.02 -9.35 -1.78
N ASP A 67 3.35 -8.27 -2.15
CA ASP A 67 4.07 -7.05 -2.55
C ASP A 67 4.31 -6.10 -1.35
N PHE A 68 3.77 -6.45 -0.17
CA PHE A 68 3.81 -5.64 1.06
C PHE A 68 4.66 -6.28 2.17
N HIS A 69 5.63 -7.12 1.84
CA HIS A 69 6.52 -7.72 2.85
C HIS A 69 7.25 -6.66 3.69
N GLY A 70 7.13 -6.77 5.02
CA GLY A 70 7.71 -5.82 5.98
C GLY A 70 6.89 -4.55 6.20
N VAL A 71 5.69 -4.48 5.62
CA VAL A 71 4.70 -3.41 5.82
C VAL A 71 3.54 -3.99 6.61
N GLU A 72 2.97 -3.20 7.52
CA GLU A 72 1.78 -3.60 8.26
C GLU A 72 0.55 -3.64 7.34
N ILE A 73 -0.12 -4.79 7.29
CA ILE A 73 -1.28 -5.01 6.43
C ILE A 73 -2.43 -5.70 7.16
N ILE A 74 -3.65 -5.42 6.70
CA ILE A 74 -4.84 -6.22 6.99
C ILE A 74 -5.32 -6.83 5.67
N ASN A 75 -5.41 -8.16 5.63
CA ASN A 75 -6.03 -8.85 4.50
C ASN A 75 -7.53 -9.09 4.81
N PRO A 76 -8.45 -8.38 4.12
CA PRO A 76 -9.88 -8.47 4.41
C PRO A 76 -10.49 -9.83 4.02
N LEU A 77 -9.79 -10.65 3.23
CA LEU A 77 -10.25 -11.96 2.80
C LEU A 77 -9.85 -13.08 3.77
N ARG A 78 -8.94 -12.80 4.72
CA ARG A 78 -8.69 -13.74 5.82
C ARG A 78 -9.93 -13.76 6.73
N GLN A 79 -10.72 -14.82 6.66
CA GLN A 79 -11.79 -15.03 7.62
C GLN A 79 -11.19 -15.15 9.02
N THR A 80 -11.60 -14.26 9.92
CA THR A 80 -11.49 -14.54 11.35
C THR A 80 -12.68 -15.44 11.67
N ALA A 81 -12.44 -16.73 11.91
CA ALA A 81 -13.49 -17.59 12.45
C ALA A 81 -13.94 -16.98 13.79
N ILE A 82 -15.23 -16.64 13.90
CA ILE A 82 -15.89 -16.25 15.14
C ILE A 82 -16.42 -17.53 15.79
#